data_AF-A0A2D6U5D1-F1
#
_entry.id   AF-A0A2D6U5D1-F1
#
_cell.length_a   1.000
_cell.length_b   1.000
_cell.length_c   1.000
_cell.angle_alpha   90.00
_cell.angle_beta   90.00
_cell.angle_gamma   90.00
#
_symmetry.space_group_name_H-M   'P 1'
#
loop_
_entity.id
_entity.type
_entity.pdbx_description
1 polymer ?
#
loop_
_entity_poly.entity_id
_entity_poly.type
_entity_poly.pdbx_seq_one_letter_code
_entity_poly.pdbx_strand_id
1 'polypeptide(L)'
;MSLYDKYHSPHNKNHMYRLITDIIQKEYNVDVQNNQTFRQFFETNFINTFQVVSSEELTTFNRHLLDTQINYYRDFISKVSTISTNETKDTRELQENQLLHSYQRTINLTNSSRHNYRIKQTFKGDCLLEKLLLPIEDTPLFMNPVLILMIDTKPIELHMRGTIQLRDRTYGIYTPFFESPLQISSDTVRIQFRNQVGLSRKGCDVYSISENQENTLLIECDKSEFNVGDVIRLCNLKDIELTDSSVLHKQYTLTGLEIRDSKVALTVSEHLGDVSGLFIMNMSLQNTLHFIKI
;
A
#
# COMPACT_ATOMS: atom_id res chain seq x y z
N MET A 1 39.50 2.53 -13.49
CA MET A 1 38.07 2.20 -13.29
C MET A 1 37.87 1.87 -11.83
N SER A 2 37.07 2.68 -11.12
CA SER A 2 36.86 2.51 -9.67
C SER A 2 36.07 1.23 -9.36
N LEU A 3 36.05 0.81 -8.10
CA LEU A 3 35.22 -0.32 -7.66
C LEU A 3 33.73 -0.06 -7.92
N TYR A 4 33.29 1.18 -7.72
CA TYR A 4 31.96 1.64 -8.05
C TYR A 4 31.63 1.44 -9.53
N ASP A 5 32.54 1.87 -10.42
CA ASP A 5 32.36 1.73 -11.88
C ASP A 5 32.36 0.27 -12.31
N LYS A 6 33.20 -0.56 -11.69
CA LYS A 6 33.26 -2.01 -11.95
C LYS A 6 31.96 -2.69 -11.54
N TYR A 7 31.46 -2.40 -10.34
CA TYR A 7 30.23 -2.98 -9.81
C TYR A 7 29.01 -2.55 -10.62
N HIS A 8 28.83 -1.25 -10.87
CA HIS A 8 27.70 -0.71 -11.62
C HIS A 8 27.82 -0.85 -13.15
N SER A 9 28.89 -1.47 -13.64
CA SER A 9 29.06 -1.69 -15.07
C SER A 9 27.89 -2.50 -15.65
N PRO A 10 27.43 -2.20 -16.88
CA PRO A 10 26.42 -3.01 -17.56
C PRO A 10 26.84 -4.49 -17.66
N HIS A 11 28.14 -4.74 -17.79
CA HIS A 11 28.70 -6.08 -17.82
C HIS A 11 28.44 -6.83 -16.51
N ASN A 12 28.80 -6.26 -15.36
CA ASN A 12 28.58 -6.90 -14.06
C ASN A 12 27.09 -7.04 -13.73
N LYS A 13 26.29 -6.00 -14.01
CA LYS A 13 24.82 -6.03 -13.82
C LYS A 13 24.17 -7.18 -14.60
N ASN A 14 24.48 -7.30 -15.89
CA ASN A 14 23.93 -8.35 -16.74
C ASN A 14 24.44 -9.74 -16.36
N HIS A 15 25.72 -9.84 -16.01
CA HIS A 15 26.31 -11.09 -15.52
C HIS A 15 25.61 -11.59 -14.25
N MET A 16 25.45 -10.71 -13.25
CA MET A 16 24.81 -11.07 -11.99
C MET A 16 23.33 -11.41 -12.18
N TYR A 17 22.61 -10.67 -13.01
CA TYR A 17 21.21 -10.99 -13.31
C TYR A 17 21.06 -12.37 -13.92
N ARG A 18 21.85 -12.68 -14.97
CA ARG A 18 21.85 -14.00 -15.61
C ARG A 18 22.22 -15.11 -14.64
N LEU A 19 23.29 -14.92 -13.87
CA LEU A 19 23.74 -15.91 -12.90
C LEU A 19 22.64 -16.26 -11.90
N ILE A 20 21.94 -15.25 -11.37
CA ILE A 20 20.86 -15.46 -10.40
C ILE A 20 19.65 -16.12 -11.08
N THR A 21 19.24 -15.68 -12.28
CA THR A 21 18.11 -16.30 -12.99
C THR A 21 18.41 -17.76 -13.35
N ASP A 22 19.65 -18.07 -13.71
CA ASP A 22 20.09 -19.43 -14.04
C ASP A 22 20.09 -20.34 -12.80
N ILE A 23 20.56 -19.83 -11.65
CA ILE A 23 20.48 -20.56 -10.37
C ILE A 23 19.02 -20.86 -10.03
N ILE A 24 18.13 -19.87 -10.15
CA ILE A 24 16.71 -20.04 -9.85
C ILE A 24 16.06 -21.08 -10.77
N GLN A 25 16.32 -21.00 -12.09
CA GLN A 25 15.82 -21.97 -13.05
C GLN A 25 16.33 -23.39 -12.73
N LYS A 26 17.60 -23.52 -12.34
CA LYS A 26 18.22 -24.82 -12.03
C LYS A 26 17.71 -25.42 -10.71
N GLU A 27 17.57 -24.62 -9.67
CA GLU A 27 17.20 -25.09 -8.32
C GLU A 27 15.69 -25.26 -8.15
N TYR A 28 14.88 -24.42 -8.80
CA TYR A 28 13.44 -24.35 -8.59
C TYR A 28 12.60 -24.67 -9.84
N ASN A 29 13.23 -24.87 -10.99
CA ASN A 29 12.56 -25.10 -12.28
C ASN A 29 11.59 -23.98 -12.68
N VAL A 30 11.90 -22.73 -12.32
CA VAL A 30 11.09 -21.54 -12.63
C VAL A 30 11.89 -20.54 -13.47
N ASP A 31 11.32 -20.11 -14.59
CA ASP A 31 11.92 -19.07 -15.44
C ASP A 31 11.48 -17.68 -14.96
N VAL A 32 12.46 -16.90 -14.49
CA VAL A 32 12.26 -15.51 -14.04
C VAL A 32 13.00 -14.49 -14.91
N GLN A 33 13.62 -14.92 -16.02
CA GLN A 33 14.47 -14.08 -16.86
C GLN A 33 13.74 -12.88 -17.49
N ASN A 34 12.46 -13.09 -17.82
CA ASN A 34 11.58 -12.07 -18.40
C ASN A 34 10.55 -11.51 -17.41
N ASN A 35 10.64 -11.89 -16.14
CA ASN A 35 9.73 -11.40 -15.10
C ASN A 35 10.10 -9.95 -14.72
N GLN A 36 9.22 -9.01 -15.08
CA GLN A 36 9.43 -7.58 -14.85
C GLN A 36 9.58 -7.24 -13.36
N THR A 37 8.76 -7.86 -12.51
CA THR A 37 8.79 -7.68 -11.05
C THR A 37 10.10 -8.19 -10.46
N PHE A 38 10.55 -9.38 -10.86
CA PHE A 38 11.85 -9.94 -10.44
C PHE A 38 13.02 -9.07 -10.89
N ARG A 39 12.96 -8.53 -12.11
CA ARG A 39 13.97 -7.60 -12.64
C ARG A 39 14.06 -6.34 -11.79
N GLN A 40 12.93 -5.74 -11.43
CA GLN A 40 12.90 -4.54 -10.57
C GLN A 40 13.50 -4.81 -9.18
N PHE A 41 13.22 -5.99 -8.60
CA PHE A 41 13.83 -6.41 -7.34
C PHE A 41 15.34 -6.61 -7.45
N PHE A 42 15.80 -7.22 -8.54
CA PHE A 42 17.23 -7.34 -8.84
C PHE A 42 17.90 -5.97 -8.89
N GLU A 43 17.35 -5.04 -9.66
CA GLU A 43 17.92 -3.69 -9.83
C GLU A 43 18.00 -2.92 -8.50
N THR A 44 16.96 -3.02 -7.68
CA THR A 44 16.90 -2.35 -6.37
C THR A 44 17.98 -2.89 -5.43
N ASN A 45 18.08 -4.21 -5.28
CA ASN A 45 19.08 -4.81 -4.40
C ASN A 45 20.50 -4.66 -4.95
N PHE A 46 20.67 -4.60 -6.26
CA PHE A 46 21.95 -4.28 -6.89
C PHE A 46 22.45 -2.91 -6.44
N ILE A 47 21.61 -1.88 -6.52
CA ILE A 47 21.97 -0.53 -6.03
C ILE A 47 22.26 -0.55 -4.51
N ASN A 48 21.37 -1.18 -3.73
CA ASN A 48 21.48 -1.17 -2.26
C ASN A 48 22.70 -1.94 -1.75
N THR A 49 23.12 -3.01 -2.43
CA THR A 49 24.28 -3.81 -2.01
C THR A 49 25.54 -2.96 -1.95
N PHE A 50 25.69 -1.99 -2.86
CA PHE A 50 26.84 -1.08 -2.82
C PHE A 50 26.81 -0.11 -1.63
N GLN A 51 25.63 0.19 -1.09
CA GLN A 51 25.46 1.10 0.05
C GLN A 51 25.65 0.39 1.41
N VAL A 52 25.30 -0.90 1.48
CA VAL A 52 25.27 -1.66 2.74
C VAL A 52 26.55 -2.47 2.97
N VAL A 53 27.21 -2.90 1.90
CA VAL A 53 28.45 -3.67 1.99
C VAL A 53 29.65 -2.72 2.02
N SER A 54 30.40 -2.75 3.12
CA SER A 54 31.71 -2.10 3.18
C SER A 54 32.79 -3.12 2.79
N SER A 55 33.26 -3.04 1.55
CA SER A 55 34.33 -3.91 1.04
C SER A 55 35.08 -3.22 -0.09
N GLU A 56 36.34 -3.59 -0.27
CA GLU A 56 37.16 -3.15 -1.41
C GLU A 56 37.14 -4.18 -2.56
N GLU A 57 36.47 -5.31 -2.36
CA GLU A 57 36.44 -6.42 -3.31
C GLU A 57 35.09 -6.59 -3.99
N LEU A 58 35.08 -6.55 -5.32
CA LEU A 58 33.87 -6.74 -6.16
C LEU A 58 33.15 -8.06 -5.86
N THR A 59 33.93 -9.11 -5.58
CA THR A 59 33.46 -10.45 -5.21
C THR A 59 32.57 -10.44 -3.97
N THR A 60 32.86 -9.59 -3.00
CA THR A 60 32.07 -9.46 -1.77
C THR A 60 30.69 -8.85 -2.04
N PHE A 61 30.62 -7.79 -2.85
CA PHE A 61 29.35 -7.21 -3.28
C PHE A 61 28.52 -8.19 -4.11
N ASN A 62 29.15 -8.87 -5.07
CA ASN A 62 28.46 -9.83 -5.92
C ASN A 62 27.93 -11.03 -5.11
N ARG A 63 28.67 -11.50 -4.11
CA ARG A 63 28.22 -12.57 -3.21
C ARG A 63 27.05 -12.12 -2.35
N HIS A 64 27.16 -10.95 -1.71
CA HIS A 64 26.07 -10.40 -0.90
C HIS A 64 24.78 -10.24 -1.71
N LEU A 65 24.88 -9.69 -2.93
CA LEU A 65 23.74 -9.55 -3.84
C LEU A 65 23.11 -10.91 -4.19
N LEU A 66 23.95 -11.90 -4.53
CA LEU A 66 23.50 -13.24 -4.87
C LEU A 66 22.78 -13.89 -3.69
N ASP A 67 23.39 -13.88 -2.50
CA ASP A 67 22.81 -14.47 -1.29
C ASP A 67 21.48 -13.80 -0.94
N THR A 68 21.43 -12.46 -0.99
CA THR A 68 20.21 -11.68 -0.74
C THR A 68 19.08 -12.08 -1.71
N GLN A 69 19.39 -12.22 -3.01
CA GLN A 69 18.39 -12.55 -4.03
C GLN A 69 17.90 -13.99 -3.93
N ILE A 70 18.81 -14.95 -3.75
CA ILE A 70 18.46 -16.36 -3.65
C ILE A 70 17.69 -16.64 -2.36
N ASN A 71 18.10 -16.05 -1.23
CA ASN A 71 17.37 -16.22 0.03
C ASN A 71 15.97 -15.60 -0.05
N TYR A 72 15.84 -14.39 -0.59
CA TYR A 72 14.53 -13.78 -0.80
C TYR A 72 13.62 -14.65 -1.69
N TYR A 73 14.16 -15.18 -2.79
CA TYR A 73 13.40 -16.03 -3.71
C TYR A 73 13.02 -17.38 -3.06
N ARG A 74 13.92 -17.97 -2.28
CA ARG A 74 13.67 -19.19 -1.50
C ARG A 74 12.56 -18.96 -0.46
N ASP A 75 12.58 -17.84 0.23
CA ASP A 75 11.56 -17.48 1.21
C ASP A 75 10.21 -17.23 0.52
N PHE A 76 10.22 -16.60 -0.65
CA PHE A 76 9.03 -16.44 -1.48
C PHE A 76 8.46 -17.79 -1.95
N ILE A 77 9.28 -18.69 -2.49
CA ILE A 77 8.82 -20.01 -2.93
C ILE A 77 8.35 -20.86 -1.76
N SER A 78 9.07 -20.88 -0.63
CA SER A 78 8.66 -21.67 0.54
C SER A 78 7.29 -21.25 1.07
N LYS A 79 6.96 -19.95 1.02
CA LYS A 79 5.64 -19.37 1.32
C LYS A 79 4.56 -19.74 0.28
N VAL A 80 4.92 -19.89 -1.00
CA VAL A 80 3.97 -20.26 -2.07
C VAL A 80 3.73 -21.79 -2.13
N SER A 81 4.74 -22.61 -1.86
CA SER A 81 4.62 -24.07 -1.81
C SER A 81 3.83 -24.56 -0.59
N THR A 82 3.85 -23.82 0.53
CA THR A 82 2.98 -24.13 1.69
C THR A 82 1.51 -23.88 1.40
N ILE A 83 1.17 -23.00 0.45
CA ILE A 83 -0.21 -22.72 0.02
C ILE A 83 -0.76 -23.82 -0.89
N SER A 84 0.12 -24.56 -1.58
CA SER A 84 -0.28 -25.44 -2.70
C SER A 84 -0.33 -26.94 -2.35
N THR A 85 0.09 -27.37 -1.15
CA THR A 85 0.26 -28.81 -0.86
C THR A 85 -0.25 -29.37 0.46
N ASN A 86 -0.89 -28.60 1.36
CA ASN A 86 -1.28 -29.13 2.68
C ASN A 86 -2.80 -29.22 2.90
N GLU A 87 -3.45 -30.19 2.24
CA GLU A 87 -4.47 -31.02 2.90
C GLU A 87 -3.75 -32.06 3.78
N THR A 88 -3.10 -31.65 4.87
CA THR A 88 -2.90 -32.53 6.03
C THR A 88 -2.41 -31.74 7.23
N LYS A 89 -2.99 -32.10 8.37
CA LYS A 89 -2.80 -31.52 9.70
C LYS A 89 -1.31 -31.41 10.06
N ASP A 90 -0.80 -30.19 10.17
CA ASP A 90 0.36 -29.92 11.00
C ASP A 90 0.18 -28.59 11.73
N THR A 91 0.13 -28.69 13.06
CA THR A 91 -0.01 -27.61 14.04
C THR A 91 1.26 -26.76 14.10
N ARG A 92 1.50 -25.97 13.05
CA ARG A 92 2.24 -24.71 13.18
C ARG A 92 1.19 -23.62 13.24
N GLU A 93 1.15 -22.89 14.35
CA GLU A 93 0.31 -21.70 14.49
C GLU A 93 0.47 -20.86 13.21
N LEU A 94 -0.60 -20.78 12.42
CA LEU A 94 -0.68 -19.82 11.32
C LEU A 94 -0.39 -18.46 11.95
N GLN A 95 0.77 -17.86 11.64
CA GLN A 95 1.05 -16.48 12.03
C GLN A 95 -0.12 -15.64 11.52
N GLU A 96 -0.92 -15.12 12.45
CA GLU A 96 -2.10 -14.33 12.11
C GLU A 96 -1.61 -13.05 11.44
N ASN A 97 -1.70 -12.99 10.11
CA ASN A 97 -1.48 -11.75 9.38
C ASN A 97 -2.56 -10.75 9.76
N GLN A 98 -2.16 -9.65 10.38
CA GLN A 98 -3.07 -8.61 10.84
C GLN A 98 -3.13 -7.52 9.77
N LEU A 99 -4.32 -7.34 9.20
CA LEU A 99 -4.59 -6.32 8.19
C LEU A 99 -5.30 -5.15 8.81
N LEU A 100 -4.82 -3.96 8.49
CA LEU A 100 -5.42 -2.70 8.89
C LEU A 100 -5.76 -1.91 7.64
N HIS A 101 -7.05 -1.64 7.46
CA HIS A 101 -7.53 -0.85 6.33
C HIS A 101 -7.92 0.55 6.78
N SER A 102 -7.45 1.59 6.07
CA SER A 102 -7.72 2.98 6.44
C SER A 102 -9.21 3.34 6.44
N TYR A 103 -10.06 2.62 5.70
CA TYR A 103 -11.51 2.85 5.70
C TYR A 103 -12.19 2.51 7.03
N GLN A 104 -11.56 1.69 7.87
CA GLN A 104 -12.06 1.32 9.20
C GLN A 104 -11.70 2.35 10.29
N ARG A 105 -11.07 3.48 9.89
CA ARG A 105 -10.67 4.53 10.81
C ARG A 105 -11.86 5.18 11.53
N THR A 106 -11.58 5.73 12.70
CA THR A 106 -12.48 6.70 13.33
C THR A 106 -12.44 8.00 12.51
N ILE A 107 -13.57 8.33 11.88
CA ILE A 107 -13.67 9.53 11.05
C ILE A 107 -13.86 10.75 11.94
N ASN A 108 -13.00 11.75 11.75
CA ASN A 108 -13.13 13.08 12.31
C ASN A 108 -13.11 14.07 11.14
N LEU A 109 -14.22 14.76 10.94
CA LEU A 109 -14.46 15.63 9.78
C LEU A 109 -13.49 16.82 9.66
N THR A 110 -12.65 17.07 10.67
CA THR A 110 -11.66 18.16 10.63
C THR A 110 -10.23 17.67 10.40
N ASN A 111 -9.89 16.47 10.85
CA ASN A 111 -8.49 16.06 11.04
C ASN A 111 -8.20 14.58 10.70
N SER A 112 -9.15 13.88 10.07
CA SER A 112 -9.01 12.48 9.69
C SER A 112 -9.03 12.32 8.19
N SER A 113 -7.93 11.83 7.61
CA SER A 113 -7.86 11.42 6.21
C SER A 113 -7.23 10.04 6.07
N ARG A 114 -7.31 9.43 4.88
CA ARG A 114 -6.49 8.25 4.54
C ARG A 114 -5.00 8.40 4.85
N HIS A 115 -4.46 9.63 4.93
CA HIS A 115 -3.05 9.86 5.24
C HIS A 115 -2.75 10.15 6.72
N ASN A 116 -3.76 10.44 7.53
CA ASN A 116 -3.62 10.79 8.94
C ASN A 116 -4.90 10.43 9.66
N TYR A 117 -4.89 9.33 10.40
CA TYR A 117 -6.09 8.80 11.03
C TYR A 117 -5.82 8.08 12.33
N ARG A 118 -6.89 7.82 13.07
CA ARG A 118 -6.89 6.92 14.23
C ARG A 118 -7.76 5.72 13.92
N ILE A 119 -7.33 4.55 14.33
CA ILE A 119 -8.06 3.31 14.11
C ILE A 119 -8.01 2.45 15.37
N LYS A 120 -9.14 1.81 15.68
CA LYS A 120 -9.19 0.80 16.73
C LYS A 120 -8.50 -0.44 16.22
N GLN A 121 -7.48 -0.90 16.94
CA GLN A 121 -6.74 -2.09 16.53
C GLN A 121 -7.48 -3.34 16.99
N THR A 122 -7.44 -4.38 16.16
CA THR A 122 -7.93 -5.72 16.50
C THR A 122 -6.84 -6.59 17.12
N PHE A 123 -5.60 -6.12 17.15
CA PHE A 123 -4.44 -6.85 17.65
C PHE A 123 -3.59 -6.02 18.61
N LYS A 124 -2.94 -6.72 19.54
CA LYS A 124 -2.00 -6.18 20.53
C LYS A 124 -0.79 -7.08 20.63
N GLY A 125 0.32 -6.50 21.06
CA GLY A 125 1.59 -7.19 21.24
C GLY A 125 2.64 -6.71 20.24
N ASP A 126 3.70 -7.50 20.14
CA ASP A 126 4.81 -7.21 19.24
C ASP A 126 4.44 -7.64 17.81
N CYS A 127 4.76 -6.79 16.85
CA CYS A 127 4.51 -7.04 15.44
C CYS A 127 5.61 -6.43 14.57
N LEU A 128 5.70 -6.91 13.34
CA LEU A 128 6.51 -6.32 12.28
C LEU A 128 5.58 -5.81 11.19
N LEU A 129 5.87 -4.64 10.65
CA LEU A 129 5.23 -4.18 9.43
C LEU A 129 5.85 -4.94 8.25
N GLU A 130 5.08 -5.75 7.55
CA GLU A 130 5.55 -6.45 6.35
C GLU A 130 5.54 -5.50 5.15
N LYS A 131 4.41 -4.84 4.91
CA LYS A 131 4.22 -3.94 3.77
C LYS A 131 3.06 -2.97 3.96
N LEU A 132 3.09 -1.93 3.14
CA LEU A 132 2.03 -0.95 2.95
C LEU A 132 1.61 -0.96 1.48
N LEU A 133 0.29 -0.99 1.25
CA LEU A 133 -0.32 -0.70 -0.06
C LEU A 133 -1.00 0.66 0.02
N LEU A 134 -0.55 1.62 -0.78
CA LEU A 134 -1.00 3.01 -0.76
C LEU A 134 -1.22 3.51 -2.19
N PRO A 135 -2.43 3.98 -2.56
CA PRO A 135 -2.66 4.65 -3.84
C PRO A 135 -1.70 5.83 -4.03
N ILE A 136 -1.12 5.94 -5.23
CA ILE A 136 -0.26 7.07 -5.58
C ILE A 136 -1.17 8.20 -6.07
N GLU A 137 -1.15 9.32 -5.34
CA GLU A 137 -1.88 10.55 -5.66
C GLU A 137 -0.88 11.63 -6.13
N ASP A 138 -1.36 12.61 -6.90
CA ASP A 138 -0.57 13.80 -7.26
C ASP A 138 -0.49 14.76 -6.07
N THR A 139 0.31 14.38 -5.06
CA THR A 139 0.52 15.17 -3.85
C THR A 139 1.98 15.17 -3.45
N PRO A 140 2.44 16.18 -2.67
CA PRO A 140 3.81 16.23 -2.16
C PRO A 140 4.27 14.99 -1.40
N LEU A 141 3.34 14.19 -0.86
CA LEU A 141 3.64 12.94 -0.16
C LEU A 141 4.43 11.96 -1.06
N PHE A 142 4.13 11.95 -2.36
CA PHE A 142 4.67 10.98 -3.32
C PHE A 142 5.80 11.55 -4.20
N MET A 143 6.36 12.71 -3.84
CA MET A 143 7.48 13.32 -4.59
C MET A 143 8.75 12.45 -4.58
N ASN A 144 8.91 11.61 -3.55
CA ASN A 144 10.05 10.72 -3.39
C ASN A 144 9.54 9.28 -3.18
N PRO A 145 10.33 8.25 -3.56
CA PRO A 145 9.97 6.84 -3.33
C PRO A 145 10.08 6.43 -1.85
N VAL A 146 10.39 7.36 -0.94
CA VAL A 146 10.55 7.13 0.50
C VAL A 146 9.41 7.80 1.25
N LEU A 147 8.76 7.02 2.11
CA LEU A 147 7.70 7.47 3.01
C LEU A 147 8.10 7.20 4.46
N ILE A 148 7.71 8.09 5.36
CA ILE A 148 7.82 7.87 6.80
C ILE A 148 6.42 7.57 7.31
N LEU A 149 6.20 6.33 7.73
CA LEU A 149 4.99 5.92 8.43
C LEU A 149 5.20 6.14 9.93
N MET A 150 4.39 7.01 10.52
CA MET A 150 4.29 7.18 11.96
C MET A 150 3.19 6.27 12.48
N ILE A 151 3.56 5.33 13.34
CA ILE A 151 2.63 4.57 14.19
C ILE A 151 2.74 5.14 15.60
N ASP A 152 1.73 5.89 16.01
CA ASP A 152 1.77 6.80 17.17
C ASP A 152 2.96 7.75 17.11
N THR A 153 4.02 7.48 17.86
CA THR A 153 5.27 8.26 17.90
C THR A 153 6.43 7.55 17.23
N LYS A 154 6.28 6.27 16.83
CA LYS A 154 7.35 5.47 16.22
C LYS A 154 7.40 5.72 14.71
N PRO A 155 8.53 6.24 14.19
CA PRO A 155 8.74 6.35 12.75
C PRO A 155 9.18 5.01 12.16
N ILE A 156 8.67 4.68 10.99
CA ILE A 156 9.10 3.56 10.16
C ILE A 156 9.39 4.12 8.79
N GLU A 157 10.64 4.06 8.37
CA GLU A 157 11.04 4.44 7.02
C GLU A 157 10.67 3.33 6.05
N LEU A 158 9.91 3.69 5.04
CA LEU A 158 9.45 2.80 3.98
C LEU A 158 10.03 3.26 2.65
N HIS A 159 10.41 2.33 1.80
CA HIS A 159 10.68 2.63 0.39
C HIS A 159 9.71 1.87 -0.50
N MET A 160 9.40 2.49 -1.62
CA MET A 160 8.61 1.87 -2.68
C MET A 160 9.40 0.74 -3.32
N ARG A 161 8.81 -0.44 -3.35
CA ARG A 161 9.35 -1.65 -4.02
C ARG A 161 8.82 -1.83 -5.43
N GLY A 162 7.66 -1.25 -5.71
CA GLY A 162 7.03 -1.33 -7.01
C GLY A 162 5.64 -0.75 -6.98
N THR A 163 4.96 -0.87 -8.10
CA THR A 163 3.59 -0.40 -8.27
C THR A 163 2.70 -1.51 -8.80
N ILE A 164 1.44 -1.50 -8.41
CA ILE A 164 0.40 -2.35 -8.99
C ILE A 164 -0.71 -1.46 -9.54
N GLN A 165 -1.18 -1.76 -10.75
CA GLN A 165 -2.36 -1.13 -11.31
C GLN A 165 -3.59 -1.91 -10.85
N LEU A 166 -4.50 -1.24 -10.16
CA LEU A 166 -5.81 -1.77 -9.80
C LEU A 166 -6.86 -0.87 -10.43
N ARG A 167 -7.47 -1.36 -11.52
CA ARG A 167 -8.38 -0.57 -12.38
C ARG A 167 -7.69 0.73 -12.83
N ASP A 168 -8.27 1.89 -12.51
CA ASP A 168 -7.79 3.21 -12.91
C ASP A 168 -6.88 3.88 -11.86
N ARG A 169 -6.46 3.14 -10.82
CA ARG A 169 -5.56 3.63 -9.77
C ARG A 169 -4.27 2.83 -9.72
N THR A 170 -3.15 3.55 -9.63
CA THR A 170 -1.85 2.96 -9.35
C THR A 170 -1.59 2.96 -7.85
N TYR A 171 -1.21 1.81 -7.30
CA TYR A 171 -0.85 1.67 -5.89
C TYR A 171 0.63 1.41 -5.78
N GLY A 172 1.29 2.12 -4.86
CA GLY A 172 2.64 1.81 -4.44
C GLY A 172 2.66 0.69 -3.42
N ILE A 173 3.61 -0.22 -3.58
CA ILE A 173 3.93 -1.28 -2.62
C ILE A 173 5.16 -0.80 -1.86
N TYR A 174 5.03 -0.58 -0.57
CA TYR A 174 6.11 -0.07 0.27
C TYR A 174 6.49 -1.10 1.33
N THR A 175 7.78 -1.23 1.63
CA THR A 175 8.30 -2.09 2.70
C THR A 175 9.26 -1.32 3.59
N PRO A 176 9.40 -1.68 4.88
CA PRO A 176 10.40 -1.07 5.75
C PRO A 176 11.82 -1.20 5.20
N PHE A 177 12.65 -0.18 5.43
CA PHE A 177 14.10 -0.26 5.20
C PHE A 177 14.77 -1.27 6.12
N PHE A 178 14.32 -1.32 7.37
CA PHE A 178 14.84 -2.20 8.40
C PHE A 178 13.66 -2.88 9.11
N GLU A 179 13.82 -4.17 9.40
CA GLU A 179 12.89 -4.86 10.27
C GLU A 179 13.07 -4.33 11.70
N SER A 180 12.00 -3.72 12.23
CA SER A 180 12.00 -3.16 13.57
C SER A 180 10.71 -3.58 14.28
N PRO A 181 10.81 -4.35 15.38
CA PRO A 181 9.65 -4.72 16.18
C PRO A 181 8.88 -3.50 16.69
N LEU A 182 7.57 -3.56 16.50
CA LEU A 182 6.61 -2.55 16.93
C LEU A 182 5.70 -3.17 17.98
N GLN A 183 5.83 -2.70 19.21
CA GLN A 183 4.86 -3.01 20.24
C GLN A 183 3.61 -2.13 20.09
N ILE A 184 2.45 -2.76 19.88
CA ILE A 184 1.14 -2.11 19.92
C ILE A 184 0.44 -2.47 21.24
N SER A 185 0.30 -1.49 22.12
CA SER A 185 -0.32 -1.65 23.43
C SER A 185 -1.69 -0.98 23.55
N SER A 186 -1.90 0.12 22.82
CA SER A 186 -3.14 0.91 22.85
C SER A 186 -4.25 0.26 22.04
N ASP A 187 -5.50 0.39 22.50
CA ASP A 187 -6.70 0.00 21.75
C ASP A 187 -6.90 0.84 20.49
N THR A 188 -6.34 2.05 20.47
CA THR A 188 -6.41 2.96 19.33
C THR A 188 -5.02 3.45 18.99
N VAL A 189 -4.67 3.34 17.72
CA VAL A 189 -3.37 3.76 17.20
C VAL A 189 -3.56 4.87 16.20
N ARG A 190 -2.65 5.84 16.22
CA ARG A 190 -2.56 6.90 15.21
C ARG A 190 -1.65 6.45 14.08
N ILE A 191 -2.15 6.52 12.86
CA ILE A 191 -1.39 6.28 11.64
C ILE A 191 -1.20 7.62 10.92
N GLN A 192 0.04 7.95 10.57
CA GLN A 192 0.32 9.11 9.73
C GLN A 192 1.38 8.81 8.69
N PHE A 193 1.16 9.22 7.45
CA PHE A 193 2.18 9.20 6.42
C PHE A 193 2.79 10.59 6.26
N ARG A 194 4.10 10.62 6.14
CA ARG A 194 4.88 11.84 5.90
C ARG A 194 5.90 11.56 4.80
N ASN A 195 6.30 12.61 4.11
CA ASN A 195 7.52 12.59 3.30
C ASN A 195 8.71 13.11 4.14
N GLN A 196 9.90 13.16 3.55
CA GLN A 196 11.12 13.68 4.18
C GLN A 196 11.03 15.17 4.55
N VAL A 197 10.06 15.90 4.00
CA VAL A 197 9.81 17.33 4.26
C VAL A 197 8.77 17.53 5.39
N GLY A 198 8.19 16.44 5.92
CA GLY A 198 7.31 16.47 7.09
C GLY A 198 5.86 16.88 6.82
N LEU A 199 5.40 16.88 5.58
CA LEU A 199 4.03 17.26 5.24
C LEU A 199 3.06 16.10 5.48
N SER A 200 1.98 16.37 6.23
CA SER A 200 0.80 15.52 6.28
C SER A 200 -0.38 16.23 5.63
N ARG A 201 -1.22 15.49 4.92
CA ARG A 201 -2.48 16.01 4.39
C ARG A 201 -3.34 16.52 5.54
N LYS A 202 -3.75 17.78 5.47
CA LYS A 202 -4.71 18.38 6.40
C LYS A 202 -6.14 18.16 5.91
N GLY A 203 -7.10 18.16 6.83
CA GLY A 203 -8.52 18.04 6.51
C GLY A 203 -9.02 16.59 6.45
N CYS A 204 -10.25 16.46 5.94
CA CYS A 204 -10.94 15.19 5.78
C CYS A 204 -11.09 14.83 4.30
N ASP A 205 -11.03 13.54 4.00
CA ASP A 205 -11.23 12.96 2.67
C ASP A 205 -12.56 12.20 2.57
N VAL A 206 -13.51 12.58 3.42
CA VAL A 206 -14.90 12.10 3.45
C VAL A 206 -15.79 13.31 3.27
N TYR A 207 -16.62 13.30 2.22
CA TYR A 207 -17.30 14.48 1.71
C TYR A 207 -18.80 14.40 1.94
N SER A 208 -19.43 15.49 2.38
CA SER A 208 -20.88 15.54 2.56
C SER A 208 -21.57 15.58 1.20
N ILE A 209 -22.64 14.81 1.07
CA ILE A 209 -23.57 14.89 -0.06
C ILE A 209 -24.49 16.08 0.21
N SER A 210 -24.37 17.11 -0.61
CA SER A 210 -25.23 18.29 -0.50
C SER A 210 -26.63 17.98 -1.01
N GLU A 211 -26.71 17.35 -2.17
CA GLU A 211 -27.93 17.01 -2.88
C GLU A 211 -27.71 15.71 -3.66
N ASN A 212 -28.76 14.95 -3.89
CA ASN A 212 -28.75 13.88 -4.88
C ASN A 212 -30.00 13.87 -5.73
N GLN A 213 -29.84 13.48 -6.99
CA GLN A 213 -30.93 13.25 -7.93
C GLN A 213 -30.68 11.93 -8.65
N GLU A 214 -31.58 10.97 -8.45
CA GLU A 214 -31.46 9.61 -8.97
C GLU A 214 -30.11 8.96 -8.61
N ASN A 215 -29.23 8.76 -9.59
CA ASN A 215 -27.90 8.17 -9.42
C ASN A 215 -26.78 9.22 -9.39
N THR A 216 -27.10 10.52 -9.31
CA THR A 216 -26.11 11.59 -9.30
C THR A 216 -26.03 12.23 -7.92
N LEU A 217 -24.82 12.28 -7.37
CA LEU A 217 -24.48 12.88 -6.07
C LEU A 217 -23.73 14.19 -6.28
N LEU A 218 -24.12 15.24 -5.56
CA LEU A 218 -23.47 16.55 -5.65
C LEU A 218 -22.69 16.85 -4.36
N ILE A 219 -21.38 17.03 -4.49
CA ILE A 219 -20.45 17.20 -3.37
C ILE A 219 -19.52 18.40 -3.55
N GLU A 220 -19.05 18.97 -2.44
CA GLU A 220 -18.00 20.00 -2.43
C GLU A 220 -16.65 19.36 -2.13
N CYS A 221 -15.84 19.14 -3.17
CA CYS A 221 -14.49 18.61 -3.04
C CYS A 221 -13.60 19.02 -4.23
N ASP A 222 -12.30 18.71 -4.14
CA ASP A 222 -11.41 18.78 -5.29
C ASP A 222 -11.74 17.66 -6.28
N LYS A 223 -11.71 17.94 -7.59
CA LYS A 223 -11.96 16.96 -8.64
C LYS A 223 -10.99 15.77 -8.58
N SER A 224 -9.75 15.99 -8.17
CA SER A 224 -8.71 14.94 -8.07
C SER A 224 -9.06 13.80 -7.10
N GLU A 225 -10.03 14.02 -6.20
CA GLU A 225 -10.50 13.04 -5.23
C GLU A 225 -11.22 11.84 -5.85
N PHE A 226 -11.67 11.94 -7.10
CA PHE A 226 -12.50 10.94 -7.75
C PHE A 226 -12.14 10.77 -9.23
N ASN A 227 -12.18 9.52 -9.69
CA ASN A 227 -12.09 9.14 -11.10
C ASN A 227 -13.29 8.28 -11.48
N VAL A 228 -13.68 8.31 -12.76
CA VAL A 228 -14.59 7.29 -13.31
C VAL A 228 -13.94 5.92 -13.10
N GLY A 229 -14.72 4.92 -12.70
CA GLY A 229 -14.25 3.59 -12.32
C GLY A 229 -13.91 3.43 -10.83
N ASP A 230 -13.78 4.52 -10.07
CA ASP A 230 -13.58 4.44 -8.62
C ASP A 230 -14.79 3.82 -7.91
N VAL A 231 -14.50 3.15 -6.79
CA VAL A 231 -15.51 2.59 -5.92
C VAL A 231 -15.69 3.51 -4.73
N ILE A 232 -16.94 3.88 -4.43
CA ILE A 232 -17.29 4.69 -3.27
C ILE A 232 -18.18 3.92 -2.30
N ARG A 233 -18.20 4.38 -1.05
CA ARG A 233 -19.12 3.92 -0.02
C ARG A 233 -19.81 5.11 0.66
N LEU A 234 -21.09 4.94 0.98
CA LEU A 234 -21.86 5.91 1.76
C LEU A 234 -21.60 5.71 3.26
N CYS A 235 -21.52 6.82 4.00
CA CYS A 235 -21.27 6.86 5.43
C CYS A 235 -22.32 7.72 6.13
N ASN A 236 -22.93 7.20 7.19
CA ASN A 236 -23.81 7.96 8.05
C ASN A 236 -23.04 8.42 9.30
N LEU A 237 -22.55 9.65 9.26
CA LEU A 237 -21.71 10.23 10.33
C LEU A 237 -22.48 11.19 11.24
N LYS A 238 -23.77 11.40 10.95
CA LYS A 238 -24.68 12.30 11.67
C LYS A 238 -25.94 11.59 12.15
N ASP A 239 -25.94 10.26 12.14
CA ASP A 239 -27.06 9.41 12.55
C ASP A 239 -28.39 9.81 11.89
N ILE A 240 -28.33 10.15 10.60
CA ILE A 240 -29.51 10.50 9.80
C ILE A 240 -30.41 9.28 9.67
N GLU A 241 -31.71 9.43 9.88
CA GLU A 241 -32.66 8.36 9.64
C GLU A 241 -32.77 8.07 8.14
N LEU A 242 -32.60 6.80 7.78
CA LEU A 242 -32.64 6.35 6.40
C LEU A 242 -33.88 5.49 6.15
N THR A 243 -34.52 5.71 5.01
CA THR A 243 -35.61 4.87 4.52
C THR A 243 -35.12 3.47 4.14
N ASP A 244 -33.89 3.38 3.62
CA ASP A 244 -33.20 2.12 3.32
C ASP A 244 -31.77 2.18 3.89
N SER A 245 -31.51 1.43 4.96
CA SER A 245 -30.18 1.34 5.58
C SER A 245 -29.21 0.44 4.78
N SER A 246 -29.70 -0.38 3.84
CA SER A 246 -28.87 -1.28 3.03
C SER A 246 -27.86 -0.50 2.18
N VAL A 247 -28.17 0.77 1.86
CA VAL A 247 -27.31 1.66 1.07
C VAL A 247 -25.94 1.89 1.73
N LEU A 248 -25.83 1.76 3.06
CA LEU A 248 -24.59 1.91 3.83
C LEU A 248 -23.68 0.67 3.77
N HIS A 249 -24.23 -0.47 3.36
CA HIS A 249 -23.54 -1.76 3.25
C HIS A 249 -23.10 -2.10 1.82
N LYS A 250 -23.50 -1.26 0.85
CA LYS A 250 -23.14 -1.40 -0.57
C LYS A 250 -21.91 -0.59 -0.94
N GLN A 251 -21.35 -0.94 -2.08
CA GLN A 251 -20.29 -0.20 -2.77
C GLN A 251 -20.80 0.18 -4.15
N TYR A 252 -20.52 1.41 -4.58
CA TYR A 252 -21.01 1.95 -5.85
C TYR A 252 -19.83 2.30 -6.74
N THR A 253 -19.89 1.90 -8.00
CA THR A 253 -18.86 2.27 -8.98
C THR A 253 -19.26 3.59 -9.65
N LEU A 254 -18.32 4.53 -9.75
CA LEU A 254 -18.53 5.79 -10.46
C LEU A 254 -18.52 5.55 -11.96
N THR A 255 -19.58 5.98 -12.63
CA THR A 255 -19.76 5.88 -14.09
C THR A 255 -19.64 7.22 -14.79
N GLY A 256 -19.77 8.33 -14.06
CA GLY A 256 -19.67 9.68 -14.58
C GLY A 256 -19.14 10.66 -13.55
N LEU A 257 -18.44 11.69 -14.02
CA LEU A 257 -17.90 12.76 -13.19
C LEU A 257 -17.92 14.07 -13.96
N GLU A 258 -18.59 15.07 -13.40
CA GLU A 258 -18.76 16.41 -13.99
C GLU A 258 -18.56 17.50 -12.92
N ILE A 259 -18.25 18.73 -13.35
CA ILE A 259 -18.26 19.90 -12.46
C ILE A 259 -19.54 20.69 -12.75
N ARG A 260 -20.33 20.97 -11.72
CA ARG A 260 -21.55 21.79 -11.79
C ARG A 260 -21.49 22.85 -10.69
N ASP A 261 -21.47 24.12 -11.07
CA ASP A 261 -21.48 25.27 -10.15
C ASP A 261 -20.44 25.17 -9.01
N SER A 262 -19.20 24.81 -9.36
CA SER A 262 -18.08 24.60 -8.42
C SER A 262 -18.22 23.40 -7.47
N LYS A 263 -19.26 22.59 -7.64
CA LYS A 263 -19.41 21.28 -7.00
C LYS A 263 -19.04 20.16 -7.98
N VAL A 264 -18.67 19.01 -7.45
CA VAL A 264 -18.42 17.80 -8.23
C VAL A 264 -19.72 16.98 -8.26
N ALA A 265 -20.22 16.70 -9.45
CA ALA A 265 -21.33 15.80 -9.69
C ALA A 265 -20.78 14.41 -10.03
N LEU A 266 -21.11 13.42 -9.18
CA LEU A 266 -20.68 12.03 -9.32
C LEU A 266 -21.87 11.17 -9.71
N THR A 267 -21.80 10.48 -10.84
CA THR A 267 -22.81 9.52 -11.27
C THR A 267 -22.39 8.11 -10.85
N VAL A 268 -23.27 7.39 -10.15
CA VAL A 268 -23.05 6.01 -9.72
C VAL A 268 -23.78 5.01 -10.61
N SER A 269 -23.33 3.75 -10.59
CA SER A 269 -23.86 2.64 -11.40
C SER A 269 -25.29 2.22 -11.08
N GLU A 270 -25.81 2.55 -9.89
CA GLU A 270 -27.13 2.14 -9.43
C GLU A 270 -27.96 3.35 -8.99
N HIS A 271 -29.28 3.22 -9.05
CA HIS A 271 -30.18 4.24 -8.53
C HIS A 271 -30.07 4.34 -6.99
N LEU A 272 -30.06 5.56 -6.48
CA LEU A 272 -30.07 5.84 -5.05
C LEU A 272 -31.38 6.55 -4.69
N GLY A 273 -31.95 6.19 -3.54
CA GLY A 273 -32.98 7.01 -2.91
C GLY A 273 -32.40 8.34 -2.42
N ASP A 274 -33.17 9.11 -1.66
CA ASP A 274 -32.62 10.33 -1.02
C ASP A 274 -31.54 9.93 0.00
N VAL A 275 -30.32 10.39 -0.27
CA VAL A 275 -29.11 10.17 0.53
C VAL A 275 -28.46 11.52 0.90
N SER A 276 -29.18 12.62 0.71
CA SER A 276 -28.73 13.96 1.05
C SER A 276 -28.36 14.04 2.54
N GLY A 277 -27.24 14.70 2.85
CA GLY A 277 -26.71 14.78 4.21
C GLY A 277 -25.86 13.58 4.64
N LEU A 278 -25.91 12.44 3.95
CA LEU A 278 -24.90 11.39 4.12
C LEU A 278 -23.53 11.86 3.60
N PHE A 279 -22.52 11.04 3.84
CA PHE A 279 -21.16 11.30 3.39
C PHE A 279 -20.69 10.22 2.42
N ILE A 280 -19.70 10.55 1.60
CA ILE A 280 -19.03 9.60 0.72
C ILE A 280 -17.56 9.44 1.07
N MET A 281 -17.08 8.20 0.98
CA MET A 281 -15.67 7.86 1.05
C MET A 281 -15.25 7.17 -0.25
N ASN A 282 -14.16 7.63 -0.85
CA ASN A 282 -13.55 6.94 -1.99
C ASN A 282 -12.77 5.71 -1.49
N MET A 283 -13.29 4.51 -1.76
CA MET A 283 -12.68 3.24 -1.36
C MET A 283 -11.43 2.92 -2.20
N SER A 284 -11.37 3.38 -3.45
CA SER A 284 -10.19 3.25 -4.31
C SER A 284 -8.99 4.08 -3.84
N LEU A 285 -9.18 5.00 -2.90
CA LEU A 285 -8.08 5.78 -2.32
C LEU A 285 -7.66 5.30 -0.92
N GLN A 286 -8.17 4.16 -0.46
CA GLN A 286 -7.85 3.65 0.88
C GLN A 286 -6.56 2.82 0.86
N ASN A 287 -5.83 2.85 1.97
CA ASN A 287 -4.58 2.10 2.14
C ASN A 287 -4.76 0.89 3.05
N THR A 288 -3.81 -0.04 2.93
CA THR A 288 -3.74 -1.25 3.75
C THR A 288 -2.34 -1.42 4.31
N LEU A 289 -2.27 -1.61 5.64
CA LEU A 289 -1.05 -2.00 6.35
C LEU A 289 -1.12 -3.49 6.69
N HIS A 290 -0.02 -4.19 6.43
CA HIS A 290 0.12 -5.62 6.70
C HIS A 290 1.11 -5.82 7.85
N PHE A 291 0.65 -6.42 8.94
CA PHE A 291 1.47 -6.74 10.10
C PHE A 291 1.60 -8.25 10.28
N ILE A 292 2.78 -8.67 10.71
CA ILE A 292 3.07 -10.03 11.16
C ILE A 292 3.27 -9.97 12.66
N LYS A 293 2.55 -10.80 13.41
CA LYS A 293 2.75 -10.94 14.85
C LYS A 293 4.04 -11.71 15.13
N ILE A 294 4.82 -11.24 16.11
CA ILE A 294 6.08 -11.86 16.56
C ILE A 294 5.99 -12.26 18.03
#